data_AF-A0A257XT52-F1
#
_entry.id   AF-A0A257XT52-F1
#
_cell.length_a   1.000
_cell.length_b   1.000
_cell.length_c   1.000
_cell.angle_alpha   90.00
_cell.angle_beta   90.00
_cell.angle_gamma   90.00
#
_symmetry.space_group_name_H-M   'P 1'
#
loop_
_entity.id
_entity.type
_entity.pdbx_description
1 polymer ?
#
loop_
_entity_poly.entity_id
_entity_poly.type
_entity_poly.pdbx_seq_one_letter_code
_entity_poly.pdbx_strand_id
1 'polypeptide(L)'
;MDGRGFTLVELLLTLAVAGILLAIAIPSYGFLVDAGRLSAVTNDLVSALHLARSESIKRKQRVTVCKTGNAMALTPACDPGASWHQGWLIFVDDGTRGVIDAGDRLLRIQGEAAAIITANNFSSFISYLPNGVSQGANNLATGTLHLCVAGKQRDIIINNTGRPRLANNTC
;
A
#
# COMPACT_ATOMS: atom_id res chain seq x y z
N MET A 1 -12.87 -53.29 27.62
CA MET A 1 -12.49 -51.97 27.05
C MET A 1 -13.66 -51.05 27.28
N ASP A 2 -13.73 -50.44 28.46
CA ASP A 2 -14.86 -49.60 28.83
C ASP A 2 -14.64 -48.22 28.21
N GLY A 3 -15.35 -47.96 27.11
CA GLY A 3 -15.40 -46.64 26.49
C GLY A 3 -16.09 -45.66 27.43
N ARG A 4 -15.30 -44.95 28.25
CA ARG A 4 -15.80 -43.87 29.10
C ARG A 4 -16.26 -42.73 28.20
N GLY A 5 -17.58 -42.59 28.02
CA GLY A 5 -18.20 -41.45 27.35
C GLY A 5 -18.22 -40.21 28.24
N PHE A 6 -18.18 -39.03 27.63
CA PHE A 6 -18.35 -37.75 28.33
C PHE A 6 -19.74 -37.66 28.97
N THR A 7 -19.81 -37.11 30.18
CA THR A 7 -21.12 -36.84 30.81
C THR A 7 -21.77 -35.60 30.17
N LEU A 8 -23.10 -35.52 30.20
CA LEU A 8 -23.83 -34.35 29.69
C LEU A 8 -23.38 -33.06 30.39
N VAL A 9 -23.07 -33.12 31.69
CA VAL A 9 -22.57 -31.98 32.46
C VAL A 9 -21.16 -31.56 32.00
N GLU A 10 -20.30 -32.51 31.67
CA GLU A 10 -18.95 -32.25 31.18
C GLU A 10 -18.97 -31.60 29.78
N LEU A 11 -19.88 -32.04 28.90
CA LEU A 11 -20.13 -31.37 27.62
C LEU A 11 -20.62 -29.92 27.82
N LEU A 12 -21.57 -29.70 28.74
CA LEU A 12 -22.06 -28.35 29.02
C LEU A 12 -20.98 -27.44 29.61
N LEU A 13 -20.14 -27.96 30.50
CA LEU A 13 -19.04 -27.21 31.09
C LEU A 13 -17.99 -26.85 30.03
N THR A 14 -17.61 -27.80 29.17
CA THR A 14 -16.65 -27.56 28.09
C THR A 14 -17.17 -26.51 27.09
N LEU A 15 -18.44 -26.59 26.71
CA LEU A 15 -19.08 -25.57 25.86
C LEU A 15 -19.17 -24.21 26.55
N ALA A 16 -19.46 -24.16 27.86
CA ALA A 16 -19.51 -22.91 28.62
C ALA A 16 -18.12 -22.24 28.65
N VAL A 17 -17.06 -22.99 28.95
CA VAL A 17 -15.68 -22.49 28.95
C VAL A 17 -15.26 -22.07 27.54
N ALA A 18 -15.54 -22.88 26.53
CA ALA A 18 -15.24 -22.56 25.13
C ALA A 18 -15.95 -21.28 24.67
N GLY A 19 -17.21 -21.08 25.06
CA GLY A 19 -17.98 -19.87 24.77
C GLY A 19 -17.36 -18.62 25.39
N ILE A 20 -16.92 -18.69 26.65
CA ILE A 20 -16.22 -17.58 27.33
C ILE A 20 -14.91 -17.24 26.60
N LEU A 21 -14.12 -18.26 26.22
CA LEU A 21 -12.86 -18.04 25.50
C LEU A 21 -13.09 -17.42 24.11
N LEU A 22 -14.09 -17.88 23.36
CA LEU A 22 -14.43 -17.33 22.05
C LEU A 22 -14.92 -15.87 22.14
N ALA A 23 -15.71 -15.55 23.16
CA ALA A 23 -16.21 -14.18 23.37
C ALA A 23 -15.06 -13.17 23.56
N ILE A 24 -13.94 -13.59 24.15
CA ILE A 24 -12.75 -12.74 24.35
C ILE A 24 -11.85 -12.76 23.10
N ALA A 25 -11.70 -13.91 22.45
CA ALA A 25 -10.79 -14.08 21.32
C ALA A 25 -11.25 -13.35 20.04
N ILE A 26 -12.54 -13.46 19.68
CA ILE A 26 -13.10 -12.90 18.45
C ILE A 26 -12.81 -11.39 18.26
N PRO A 27 -13.07 -10.49 19.24
CA PRO A 27 -12.82 -9.07 19.05
C PRO A 27 -11.34 -8.73 18.83
N SER A 28 -10.41 -9.51 19.39
CA SER A 28 -8.96 -9.29 19.21
C SER A 28 -8.44 -9.63 17.81
N TYR A 29 -9.14 -10.52 17.08
CA TYR A 29 -8.75 -10.94 15.74
C TYR A 29 -8.88 -9.82 14.72
N GLY A 30 -9.91 -8.97 14.84
CA GLY A 30 -10.13 -7.84 13.92
C GLY A 30 -8.94 -6.87 13.91
N PHE A 31 -8.41 -6.53 15.09
CA PHE A 31 -7.24 -5.67 15.21
C PHE A 31 -6.00 -6.23 14.51
N LEU A 32 -5.76 -7.53 14.63
CA LEU A 32 -4.62 -8.19 13.98
C LEU A 32 -4.75 -8.18 12.46
N VAL A 33 -5.96 -8.42 11.94
CA VAL A 33 -6.24 -8.35 10.50
C VAL A 33 -6.01 -6.94 9.97
N ASP A 34 -6.52 -5.91 10.64
CA ASP A 34 -6.37 -4.52 10.19
C ASP A 34 -4.92 -4.04 10.28
N ALA A 35 -4.18 -4.43 11.33
CA ALA A 35 -2.75 -4.18 11.44
C ALA A 35 -1.95 -4.89 10.31
N GLY A 36 -2.34 -6.12 9.98
CA GLY A 36 -1.78 -6.88 8.86
C GLY A 36 -2.02 -6.20 7.51
N ARG A 37 -3.26 -5.73 7.26
CA ARG A 37 -3.63 -4.96 6.06
C ARG A 37 -2.82 -3.67 5.94
N LEU A 38 -2.75 -2.88 7.00
CA LEU A 38 -1.97 -1.63 7.00
C LEU A 38 -0.48 -1.89 6.71
N SER A 39 0.08 -2.94 7.31
CA SER A 39 1.48 -3.33 7.09
C SER A 39 1.74 -3.80 5.66
N ALA A 40 0.84 -4.61 5.10
CA ALA A 40 0.95 -5.10 3.73
C ALA A 40 0.93 -3.96 2.71
N VAL A 41 -0.08 -3.07 2.79
CA VAL A 41 -0.19 -1.93 1.85
C VAL A 41 0.99 -0.96 2.01
N THR A 42 1.45 -0.72 3.25
CA THR A 42 2.65 0.10 3.50
C THR A 42 3.87 -0.51 2.82
N ASN A 43 4.10 -1.81 2.99
CA ASN A 43 5.25 -2.50 2.43
C ASN A 43 5.21 -2.53 0.90
N ASP A 44 4.02 -2.71 0.30
CA ASP A 44 3.85 -2.68 -1.15
C ASP A 44 4.20 -1.30 -1.73
N LEU A 45 3.74 -0.22 -1.09
CA LEU A 45 4.01 1.14 -1.57
C LEU A 45 5.48 1.53 -1.34
N VAL A 46 6.06 1.17 -0.19
CA VAL A 46 7.50 1.37 0.07
C VAL A 46 8.36 0.57 -0.92
N SER A 47 7.98 -0.67 -1.22
CA SER A 47 8.63 -1.50 -2.23
C SER A 47 8.54 -0.87 -3.62
N ALA A 48 7.37 -0.33 -3.99
CA ALA A 48 7.16 0.39 -5.24
C ALA A 48 8.08 1.61 -5.36
N LEU A 49 8.18 2.43 -4.31
CA LEU A 49 9.06 3.61 -4.28
C LEU A 49 10.54 3.24 -4.35
N HIS A 50 10.97 2.20 -3.63
CA HIS A 50 12.34 1.70 -3.72
C HIS A 50 12.67 1.14 -5.09
N LEU A 51 11.76 0.38 -5.70
CA LEU A 51 11.91 -0.12 -7.05
C LEU A 51 12.07 1.04 -8.02
N ALA A 52 11.16 2.01 -8.01
CA ALA A 52 11.18 3.17 -8.90
C ALA A 52 12.49 3.96 -8.78
N ARG A 53 12.92 4.27 -7.55
CA ARG A 53 14.20 4.94 -7.29
C ARG A 53 15.40 4.13 -7.80
N SER A 54 15.42 2.83 -7.54
CA SER A 54 16.55 1.99 -7.95
C SER A 54 16.65 1.88 -9.47
N GLU A 55 15.51 1.76 -10.15
CA GLU A 55 15.45 1.65 -11.59
C GLU A 55 15.80 2.99 -12.26
N SER A 56 15.43 4.13 -11.67
CA SER A 56 15.79 5.44 -12.22
C SER A 56 17.31 5.65 -12.23
N ILE A 57 17.97 5.26 -11.13
CA ILE A 57 19.43 5.35 -10.99
C ILE A 57 20.13 4.36 -11.93
N LYS A 58 19.70 3.09 -11.94
CA LYS A 58 20.32 2.04 -12.77
C LYS A 58 20.24 2.35 -14.26
N ARG A 59 19.09 2.85 -14.71
CA ARG A 59 18.83 3.13 -16.14
C ARG A 59 19.30 4.53 -16.56
N LYS A 60 19.64 5.38 -15.60
CA LYS A 60 19.85 6.83 -15.81
C LYS A 60 18.66 7.49 -16.52
N GLN A 61 17.44 7.01 -16.25
CA GLN A 61 16.20 7.51 -16.82
C GLN A 61 15.21 7.85 -15.70
N ARG A 62 14.20 8.67 -16.00
CA ARG A 62 13.14 8.92 -15.03
C ARG A 62 12.25 7.68 -14.91
N VAL A 63 11.85 7.36 -13.69
CA VAL A 63 10.89 6.27 -13.42
C VAL A 63 9.78 6.82 -12.56
N THR A 64 8.55 6.58 -12.99
CA THR A 64 7.37 7.19 -12.37
C THR A 64 6.46 6.16 -11.76
N VAL A 65 5.99 6.46 -10.56
CA VAL A 65 4.88 5.78 -9.88
C VAL A 65 3.65 6.67 -10.01
N CYS A 66 2.59 6.22 -10.67
CA CYS A 66 1.36 6.98 -10.82
C CYS A 66 0.15 6.17 -10.35
N LYS A 67 -0.90 6.85 -9.88
CA LYS A 67 -2.16 6.19 -9.56
C LYS A 67 -2.93 5.80 -10.83
N THR A 68 -3.72 4.74 -10.75
CA THR A 68 -4.58 4.30 -11.84
C THR A 68 -5.96 3.96 -11.31
N GLY A 69 -7.01 4.31 -12.05
CA GLY A 69 -8.39 3.91 -11.72
C GLY A 69 -8.71 2.49 -12.17
N ASN A 70 -7.87 1.88 -13.02
CA ASN A 70 -8.08 0.52 -13.52
C ASN A 70 -6.75 -0.17 -13.83
N ALA A 71 -6.17 -0.79 -12.80
CA ALA A 71 -4.93 -1.57 -12.92
C ALA A 71 -5.08 -2.84 -13.78
N MET A 72 -6.31 -3.33 -14.01
CA MET A 72 -6.59 -4.54 -14.78
C MET A 72 -6.98 -4.26 -16.24
N ALA A 73 -6.94 -3.00 -16.68
CA ALA A 73 -7.17 -2.66 -18.08
C ALA A 73 -6.13 -3.35 -18.98
N LEU A 74 -6.52 -3.65 -20.23
CA LEU A 74 -5.61 -4.20 -21.24
C LEU A 74 -4.41 -3.28 -21.49
N THR A 75 -4.64 -1.98 -21.39
CA THR A 75 -3.63 -0.92 -21.46
C THR A 75 -3.80 -0.02 -20.24
N PRO A 76 -3.18 -0.37 -19.09
CA PRO A 76 -3.31 0.43 -17.88
C PRO A 76 -2.63 1.79 -18.06
N ALA A 77 -3.29 2.84 -17.60
CA ALA A 77 -2.82 4.22 -17.73
C ALA A 77 -2.85 4.94 -16.38
N CYS A 78 -2.02 5.98 -16.26
CA CYS A 78 -2.10 6.91 -15.14
C CYS A 78 -3.42 7.68 -15.21
N ASP A 79 -4.08 7.82 -14.07
CA ASP A 79 -5.36 8.54 -13.97
C ASP A 79 -5.28 9.59 -12.84
N PRO A 80 -5.09 10.88 -13.15
CA PRO A 80 -5.07 11.94 -12.15
C PRO A 80 -6.38 12.11 -11.35
N GLY A 81 -7.51 11.57 -11.81
CA GLY A 81 -8.79 11.58 -11.11
C GLY A 81 -8.99 10.41 -10.15
N ALA A 82 -8.20 9.34 -10.30
CA ALA A 82 -8.26 8.17 -9.44
C ALA A 82 -7.77 8.44 -8.01
N SER A 83 -7.94 7.45 -7.14
CA SER A 83 -7.35 7.43 -5.80
C SER A 83 -6.20 6.43 -5.73
N TRP A 84 -5.20 6.70 -4.89
CA TRP A 84 -4.04 5.82 -4.72
C TRP A 84 -4.39 4.40 -4.26
N HIS A 85 -5.51 4.23 -3.57
CA HIS A 85 -5.98 2.92 -3.13
C HIS A 85 -6.62 2.07 -4.24
N GLN A 86 -6.98 2.66 -5.39
CA GLN A 86 -7.50 1.91 -6.54
C GLN A 86 -6.38 1.17 -7.30
N GLY A 87 -5.13 1.61 -7.12
CA GLY A 87 -3.95 0.97 -7.69
C GLY A 87 -2.91 1.98 -8.14
N TRP A 88 -1.72 1.46 -8.46
CA TRP A 88 -0.64 2.27 -9.00
C TRP A 88 0.21 1.49 -9.99
N LEU A 89 0.83 2.23 -10.89
CA LEU A 89 1.68 1.74 -11.95
C LEU A 89 3.10 2.26 -11.74
N ILE A 90 4.09 1.46 -12.10
CA ILE A 90 5.51 1.84 -12.08
C ILE A 90 6.05 1.64 -13.48
N PHE A 91 6.63 2.68 -14.08
CA PHE A 91 7.13 2.61 -15.46
C PHE A 91 8.34 3.53 -15.66
N VAL A 92 9.18 3.16 -16.63
CA VAL A 92 10.21 4.07 -17.15
C VAL A 92 9.51 5.13 -17.98
N ASP A 93 9.76 6.40 -17.64
CA ASP A 93 9.04 7.58 -18.12
C ASP A 93 10.03 8.47 -18.89
N ASP A 94 10.03 8.33 -20.22
CA ASP A 94 10.94 9.05 -21.12
C ASP A 94 10.26 10.26 -21.78
N GLY A 95 8.95 10.40 -21.61
CA GLY A 95 8.11 11.43 -22.24
C GLY A 95 7.54 12.46 -21.27
N THR A 96 6.21 12.55 -21.25
CA THR A 96 5.47 13.47 -20.39
C THR A 96 5.36 12.89 -18.99
N ARG A 97 5.83 13.64 -17.99
CA ARG A 97 5.88 13.16 -16.62
C ARG A 97 4.49 12.72 -16.12
N GLY A 98 4.40 11.49 -15.64
CA GLY A 98 3.16 10.95 -15.06
C GLY A 98 2.10 10.58 -16.10
N VAL A 99 2.48 10.49 -17.36
CA VAL A 99 1.69 9.94 -18.47
C VAL A 99 2.46 8.74 -19.01
N ILE A 100 1.76 7.68 -19.40
CA ILE A 100 2.37 6.54 -20.08
C ILE A 100 2.31 6.80 -21.58
N ASP A 101 3.47 7.06 -22.18
CA ASP A 101 3.62 7.32 -23.61
C ASP A 101 4.06 6.07 -24.39
N ALA A 102 4.04 6.11 -25.73
CA ALA A 102 4.34 4.96 -26.60
C ALA A 102 5.78 4.42 -26.46
N GLY A 103 6.70 5.17 -25.86
CA GLY A 103 8.08 4.74 -25.57
C GLY A 103 8.29 4.23 -24.14
N ASP A 104 7.28 4.35 -23.28
CA ASP A 104 7.42 4.02 -21.88
C ASP A 104 7.31 2.52 -21.63
N ARG A 105 8.07 2.05 -20.64
CA ARG A 105 8.10 0.64 -20.27
C ARG A 105 7.51 0.44 -18.89
N LEU A 106 6.38 -0.26 -18.84
CA LEU A 106 5.76 -0.69 -17.59
C LEU A 106 6.66 -1.72 -16.87
N LEU A 107 6.96 -1.45 -15.60
CA LEU A 107 7.81 -2.27 -14.74
C LEU A 107 6.98 -3.10 -13.75
N ARG A 108 5.93 -2.50 -13.18
CA ARG A 108 5.04 -3.17 -12.22
C ARG A 108 3.66 -2.53 -12.22
N ILE A 109 2.66 -3.37 -12.01
CA ILE A 109 1.27 -2.99 -11.80
C ILE A 109 0.90 -3.44 -10.38
N GLN A 110 0.26 -2.56 -9.63
CA GLN A 110 -0.41 -2.91 -8.38
C GLN A 110 -1.91 -2.62 -8.52
N GLY A 111 -2.72 -3.61 -8.15
CA GLY A 111 -4.18 -3.47 -8.07
C GLY A 111 -4.64 -2.73 -6.82
N GLU A 112 -5.93 -2.87 -6.54
CA GLU A 112 -6.58 -2.25 -5.39
C GLU A 112 -5.91 -2.63 -4.07
N ALA A 113 -5.75 -1.64 -3.20
CA ALA A 113 -5.16 -1.78 -1.88
C ALA A 113 -6.24 -1.70 -0.80
N ALA A 114 -6.15 -2.58 0.20
CA ALA A 114 -7.07 -2.63 1.34
C ALA A 114 -6.78 -1.54 2.39
N ALA A 115 -6.65 -0.28 1.97
CA ALA A 115 -6.47 0.90 2.81
C ALA A 115 -6.97 2.15 2.10
N ILE A 116 -7.42 3.16 2.84
CA ILE A 116 -7.65 4.49 2.27
C ILE A 116 -6.28 5.17 2.14
N ILE A 117 -5.91 5.54 0.92
CA ILE A 117 -4.63 6.22 0.66
C ILE A 117 -4.90 7.63 0.12
N THR A 118 -4.36 8.64 0.81
CA THR A 118 -4.34 10.04 0.36
C THR A 118 -2.91 10.54 0.28
N ALA A 119 -2.69 11.67 -0.40
CA ALA A 119 -1.35 12.18 -0.66
C ALA A 119 -1.30 13.71 -0.61
N ASN A 120 -0.19 14.23 -0.06
CA ASN A 120 0.20 15.63 -0.15
C ASN A 120 1.40 15.77 -1.10
N ASN A 121 1.37 16.75 -2.02
CA ASN A 121 2.35 17.01 -3.09
C ASN A 121 2.54 15.89 -4.14
N PHE A 122 2.03 14.70 -3.87
CA PHE A 122 2.06 13.52 -4.73
C PHE A 122 0.66 13.03 -5.08
N SER A 123 -0.26 13.96 -5.33
CA SER A 123 -1.69 13.66 -5.55
C SER A 123 -1.97 12.83 -6.80
N SER A 124 -1.06 12.83 -7.79
CA SER A 124 -1.23 12.11 -9.07
C SER A 124 -0.11 11.11 -9.35
N PHE A 125 1.14 11.51 -9.15
CA PHE A 125 2.30 10.66 -9.39
C PHE A 125 3.50 11.09 -8.54
N ILE A 126 4.51 10.22 -8.51
CA ILE A 126 5.82 10.40 -7.92
C ILE A 126 6.85 9.91 -8.94
N SER A 127 7.65 10.83 -9.47
CA SER A 127 8.74 10.49 -10.39
C SER A 127 10.07 10.51 -9.66
N TYR A 128 10.95 9.57 -10.01
CA TYR A 128 12.34 9.56 -9.57
C TYR A 128 13.25 9.93 -10.72
N LEU A 129 14.11 10.93 -10.49
CA LEU A 129 15.13 11.35 -11.43
C LEU A 129 16.34 10.38 -11.42
N PRO A 130 17.24 10.44 -12.42
CA PRO A 130 18.45 9.60 -12.46
C PRO A 130 19.39 9.72 -11.24
N ASN A 131 19.30 10.83 -10.50
CA ASN A 131 20.05 11.05 -9.26
C ASN A 131 19.32 10.53 -8.00
N GLY A 132 18.14 9.91 -8.16
CA GLY A 132 17.33 9.35 -7.08
C GLY A 132 16.46 10.37 -6.32
N VAL A 133 16.44 11.64 -6.73
CA VAL A 133 15.54 12.65 -6.17
C VAL A 133 14.11 12.37 -6.62
N SER A 134 13.16 12.44 -5.69
CA SER A 134 11.73 12.36 -5.99
C SER A 134 11.21 13.68 -6.53
N GLN A 135 10.16 13.62 -7.35
CA GLN A 135 9.54 14.79 -7.96
C GLN A 135 8.05 14.51 -8.21
N GLY A 136 7.19 15.30 -7.58
CA GLY A 136 5.75 15.25 -7.77
C GLY A 136 5.25 16.16 -8.88
N ALA A 137 3.95 16.43 -8.84
CA ALA A 137 3.38 17.53 -9.61
C ALA A 137 4.05 18.86 -9.21
N ASN A 138 4.20 19.79 -10.15
CA ASN A 138 4.84 21.10 -9.94
C ASN A 138 6.30 21.05 -9.43
N ASN A 139 7.03 19.97 -9.75
CA ASN A 139 8.44 19.79 -9.37
C ASN A 139 8.71 19.69 -7.85
N LEU A 140 7.69 19.40 -7.04
CA LEU A 140 7.84 19.27 -5.60
C LEU A 140 8.67 18.04 -5.25
N ALA A 141 9.81 18.24 -4.58
CA ALA A 141 10.72 17.14 -4.25
C ALA A 141 10.31 16.34 -3.00
N THR A 142 9.34 16.84 -2.23
CA THR A 142 8.89 16.27 -0.97
C THR A 142 7.38 16.10 -0.96
N GLY A 143 6.92 15.12 -0.19
CA GLY A 143 5.50 14.87 0.01
C GLY A 143 5.27 13.66 0.90
N THR A 144 4.00 13.39 1.17
CA THR A 144 3.58 12.36 2.11
C THR A 144 2.42 11.58 1.54
N LEU A 145 2.45 10.25 1.69
CA LEU A 145 1.33 9.36 1.47
C LEU A 145 0.79 8.95 2.84
N HIS A 146 -0.51 9.11 3.04
CA HIS A 146 -1.21 8.76 4.27
C HIS A 146 -2.03 7.50 4.01
N LEU A 147 -1.71 6.41 4.71
CA LEU A 147 -2.41 5.13 4.59
C LEU A 147 -3.24 4.91 5.84
N CYS A 148 -4.55 4.77 5.69
CA CYS A 148 -5.48 4.60 6.80
C CYS A 148 -6.22 3.26 6.71
N VAL A 149 -6.21 2.48 7.80
CA VAL A 149 -7.00 1.26 7.97
C VAL A 149 -7.58 1.25 9.38
N ALA A 150 -8.91 1.18 9.50
CA ALA A 150 -9.62 1.07 10.78
C ALA A 150 -9.15 2.06 11.87
N GLY A 151 -8.93 3.32 11.50
CA GLY A 151 -8.49 4.39 12.42
C GLY A 151 -7.00 4.35 12.81
N LYS A 152 -6.20 3.50 12.16
CA LYS A 152 -4.75 3.49 12.29
C LYS A 152 -4.12 4.01 11.01
N GLN A 153 -3.19 4.95 11.16
CA GLN A 153 -2.53 5.58 10.04
C GLN A 153 -1.03 5.24 10.00
N ARG A 154 -0.52 5.01 8.79
CA ARG A 154 0.90 4.95 8.47
C ARG A 154 1.23 5.99 7.42
N ASP A 155 2.15 6.88 7.74
CA ASP A 155 2.63 7.90 6.82
C ASP A 155 3.92 7.45 6.17
N ILE A 156 3.96 7.51 4.83
CA ILE A 156 5.18 7.37 4.03
C ILE A 156 5.60 8.77 3.59
N ILE A 157 6.65 9.29 4.22
CA ILE A 157 7.13 10.64 3.98
C ILE A 157 8.38 10.54 3.10
N ILE A 158 8.39 11.25 1.98
CA ILE A 158 9.52 11.26 1.05
C ILE A 158 10.19 12.63 1.15
N ASN A 159 11.48 12.62 1.47
CA ASN A 159 12.28 13.83 1.56
C ASN A 159 12.83 14.27 0.18
N ASN A 160 13.52 15.40 0.14
CA ASN A 160 14.07 15.96 -1.10
C ASN A 160 15.19 15.11 -1.72
N THR A 161 15.74 14.14 -0.99
CA THR A 161 16.67 13.15 -1.54
C THR A 161 15.98 11.91 -2.06
N GLY A 162 14.64 11.84 -1.99
CA GLY A 162 13.79 10.76 -2.50
C GLY A 162 13.66 9.53 -1.60
N ARG A 163 14.18 9.57 -0.36
CA ARG A 163 14.17 8.43 0.54
C ARG A 163 12.82 8.37 1.29
N PRO A 164 12.08 7.24 1.23
CA PRO A 164 10.88 7.08 2.05
C PRO A 164 11.26 6.84 3.51
N ARG A 165 10.53 7.47 4.43
CA ARG A 165 10.54 7.19 5.87
C ARG A 165 9.12 6.92 6.35
N LEU A 166 8.99 6.08 7.38
CA LEU A 166 7.70 5.75 7.97
C LEU A 166 7.47 6.58 9.24
N ALA A 167 6.22 7.00 9.45
CA ALA A 167 5.76 7.57 10.71
C ALA A 167 4.37 7.01 11.06
N ASN A 168 4.11 6.82 12.35
CA ASN A 168 2.82 6.33 12.84
C ASN A 168 1.92 7.51 13.19
N ASN A 169 0.65 7.42 12.85
CA ASN A 169 -0.34 8.43 13.20
C ASN A 169 -1.72 7.78 13.40
N THR A 170 -2.74 8.60 13.66
CA THR A 170 -4.14 8.20 13.72
C THR A 170 -4.94 8.89 12.62
N CYS A 171 -5.87 8.14 12.08
CA CYS A 171 -6.99 8.54 11.25
C CYS A 171 -8.26 7.92 11.87
#